data_AF-A0A2A5GD17-F1
#
_entry.id   AF-A0A2A5GD17-F1
#
_cell.length_a   1.000
_cell.length_b   1.000
_cell.length_c   1.000
_cell.angle_alpha   90.00
_cell.angle_beta   90.00
_cell.angle_gamma   90.00
#
_symmetry.space_group_name_H-M   'P 1'
#
loop_
_entity.id
_entity.type
_entity.pdbx_description
1 polymer ?
#
loop_
_entity_poly.entity_id
_entity_poly.type
_entity_poly.pdbx_seq_one_letter_code
_entity_poly.pdbx_strand_id
1 'polypeptide(L)' 'MQPRVRKLIGTPILVLFIIVYSLLVMKLSAATLPSMGGWSHFGFFLLFGLGWVIPAGAIVWWMQKP' A
#
# COMPACT_ATOMS: atom_id res chain seq x y z
N MET A 1 6.12 -16.25 19.32
CA MET A 1 6.21 -14.85 19.80
C MET A 1 4.85 -14.46 20.35
N GLN A 2 4.79 -13.83 21.53
CA GLN A 2 3.53 -13.40 22.15
C GLN A 2 2.72 -12.51 21.16
N PRO A 3 1.41 -12.73 20.97
CA PRO A 3 0.58 -11.99 20.00
C PRO A 3 0.64 -10.47 20.15
N ARG A 4 0.90 -9.99 21.36
CA ARG A 4 1.06 -8.56 21.69
C ARG A 4 2.29 -7.93 21.02
N VAL A 5 3.39 -8.67 20.91
CA VAL A 5 4.65 -8.17 20.32
C VAL A 5 4.52 -8.01 18.79
N ARG A 6 3.84 -8.95 18.12
CA ARG A 6 3.57 -8.85 16.68
C ARG A 6 2.72 -7.62 16.34
N LYS A 7 1.75 -7.26 17.18
CA LYS A 7 0.96 -6.04 17.00
C LYS A 7 1.77 -4.76 17.19
N LEU A 8 2.68 -4.72 18.18
CA LEU A 8 3.52 -3.55 18.43
C LEU A 8 4.49 -3.24 17.28
N ILE A 9 4.98 -4.27 16.60
CA ILE A 9 5.91 -4.12 15.47
C ILE A 9 5.14 -3.98 14.14
N GLY A 10 4.05 -4.72 13.98
CA GLY A 10 3.27 -4.71 12.75
C GLY A 10 2.61 -3.36 12.45
N THR A 11 2.13 -2.64 13.48
CA THR A 11 1.52 -1.32 13.29
C THR A 11 2.48 -0.29 12.66
N PRO A 12 3.67 -0.02 13.23
CA PRO A 12 4.61 0.93 12.62
C PRO A 12 5.11 0.45 11.24
N ILE A 13 5.28 -0.86 11.02
CA ILE A 13 5.61 -1.40 9.68
C ILE A 13 4.52 -1.04 8.67
N LEU A 14 3.26 -1.22 9.05
CA LEU A 14 2.11 -0.95 8.18
C LEU A 14 2.01 0.54 7.86
N VAL A 15 2.20 1.40 8.87
CA VAL A 15 2.23 2.86 8.67
C VAL A 15 3.37 3.28 7.75
N LEU A 16 4.59 2.80 8.02
CA LEU A 16 5.76 3.12 7.19
C LEU A 16 5.56 2.64 5.74
N PHE A 17 5.00 1.43 5.58
CA PHE A 17 4.67 0.87 4.28
C PHE A 17 3.70 1.77 3.50
N ILE A 18 2.61 2.21 4.14
CA ILE A 18 1.63 3.11 3.51
C ILE A 18 2.31 4.41 3.08
N ILE A 19 3.12 5.03 3.95
CA ILE A 19 3.81 6.29 3.64
C ILE A 19 4.71 6.13 2.41
N VAL A 20 5.57 5.11 2.42
CA VAL A 20 6.50 4.87 1.31
C VAL A 20 5.75 4.56 0.02
N TYR A 21 4.73 3.72 0.08
CA TYR A 21 3.92 3.35 -1.07
C TYR A 21 3.20 4.56 -1.67
N SER A 22 2.55 5.39 -0.85
CA SER A 22 1.85 6.58 -1.29
C SER A 22 2.79 7.58 -1.99
N LEU A 23 4.00 7.79 -1.45
CA LEU A 23 5.00 8.66 -2.07
C LEU A 23 5.48 8.10 -3.42
N LEU A 24 5.70 6.78 -3.52
CA LEU A 24 6.07 6.13 -4.77
C LEU A 24 4.97 6.27 -5.82
N VAL A 25 3.71 6.02 -5.45
CA VAL A 25 2.56 6.14 -6.36
C VAL A 25 2.34 7.60 -6.78
N MET A 26 2.51 8.57 -5.88
CA MET A 26 2.46 10.00 -6.24
C MET A 26 3.51 10.36 -7.27
N LYS A 27 4.76 9.96 -7.04
CA LYS A 27 5.86 10.21 -7.99
C LYS A 27 5.57 9.56 -9.35
N LEU A 28 5.13 8.31 -9.34
CA LEU A 28 4.81 7.58 -10.57
C LEU A 28 3.65 8.27 -11.30
N SER A 29 2.62 8.64 -10.56
CA SER A 29 1.42 9.32 -11.07
C SER A 29 1.77 10.64 -11.76
N ALA A 30 2.59 11.48 -11.11
CA ALA A 30 3.03 12.75 -11.66
C ALA A 30 3.82 12.58 -12.98
N ALA A 31 4.53 11.47 -13.15
CA ALA A 31 5.30 11.18 -14.35
C ALA A 31 4.48 10.54 -15.48
N THR A 32 3.46 9.75 -15.16
CA THR A 32 2.71 8.93 -16.14
C THR A 32 1.37 9.52 -16.56
N LEU A 33 0.61 10.12 -15.65
CA LEU A 33 -0.74 10.63 -15.94
C LEU A 33 -0.79 11.74 -17.00
N PRO A 34 0.14 12.72 -17.04
CA PRO A 34 0.06 13.81 -18.01
C PRO A 34 0.10 13.35 -19.47
N SER A 35 0.73 12.20 -19.73
CA SER A 35 0.95 11.64 -21.07
C SER A 35 -0.13 10.63 -21.49
N MET A 36 -1.10 10.35 -20.61
CA MET A 36 -2.06 9.25 -20.74
C MET A 36 -3.49 9.75 -20.99
N GLY A 37 -4.28 8.97 -21.73
CA GLY A 37 -5.71 9.23 -21.94
C GLY A 37 -6.59 8.86 -20.74
N GLY A 38 -7.84 9.33 -20.72
CA GLY A 38 -8.74 9.20 -19.55
C GLY A 38 -9.02 7.77 -19.07
N TRP A 39 -9.13 6.79 -19.97
CA TRP A 39 -9.29 5.37 -19.59
C TRP A 39 -8.04 4.80 -18.91
N SER A 40 -6.86 5.27 -19.30
CA SER A 40 -5.60 4.88 -18.68
C SER A 40 -5.45 5.46 -17.28
N HIS A 41 -6.00 6.66 -17.02
CA HIS A 41 -6.08 7.22 -15.66
C HIS A 41 -6.91 6.32 -14.75
N PHE A 42 -8.09 5.88 -15.21
CA PHE A 42 -8.93 4.96 -14.44
C PHE A 42 -8.19 3.65 -14.12
N GLY A 43 -7.55 3.04 -15.12
CA GLY A 43 -6.75 1.83 -14.90
C GLY A 43 -5.59 2.04 -13.92
N PHE A 44 -4.90 3.18 -14.00
CA PHE A 44 -3.84 3.54 -13.06
C PHE A 44 -4.37 3.64 -11.63
N PHE A 45 -5.44 4.39 -11.40
CA PHE A 45 -6.03 4.54 -10.07
C PHE A 45 -6.58 3.22 -9.53
N LEU A 46 -7.16 2.38 -10.38
CA LEU A 46 -7.65 1.07 -9.96
C LEU A 46 -6.49 0.17 -9.49
N LEU A 47 -5.43 0.07 -10.29
CA LEU A 47 -4.30 -0.81 -9.99
C LEU A 47 -3.43 -0.30 -8.85
N PHE A 48 -2.99 0.97 -8.91
CA PHE A 48 -2.13 1.53 -7.88
C PHE A 48 -2.90 1.93 -6.61
N GLY A 49 -4.18 2.28 -6.74
CA GLY A 49 -5.05 2.57 -5.60
C GLY A 49 -5.49 1.33 -4.82
N LEU A 50 -5.62 0.16 -5.47
CA LEU A 50 -5.95 -1.10 -4.79
C LEU A 50 -4.74 -2.01 -4.56
N GLY A 51 -3.64 -1.81 -5.28
CA GLY A 51 -2.46 -2.69 -5.22
C GLY A 51 -1.86 -2.84 -3.82
N TRP A 52 -1.89 -1.79 -3.00
CA TRP A 52 -1.38 -1.82 -1.63
C TRP A 52 -2.26 -2.59 -0.64
N VAL A 53 -3.52 -2.88 -1.00
CA VAL A 53 -4.44 -3.64 -0.14
C VAL A 53 -3.90 -5.06 0.09
N ILE A 54 -3.27 -5.66 -0.92
CA ILE A 54 -2.70 -7.01 -0.83
C ILE A 54 -1.56 -7.06 0.20
N PRO A 55 -0.49 -6.23 0.11
CA PRO A 55 0.55 -6.14 1.13
C PRO A 55 0.02 -5.78 2.53
N ALA A 56 -0.87 -4.78 2.62
CA ALA A 56 -1.43 -4.36 3.90
C ALA A 56 -2.21 -5.51 4.56
N GLY A 57 -3.05 -6.21 3.78
CA GLY A 57 -3.77 -7.40 4.23
C GLY A 57 -2.84 -8.51 4.71
N ALA A 58 -1.73 -8.76 4.02
CA ALA A 58 -0.72 -9.74 4.43
C ALA A 58 -0.07 -9.39 5.77
N ILE A 59 0.27 -8.11 6.00
CA ILE A 59 0.82 -7.63 7.27
C ILE A 59 -0.21 -7.79 8.39
N VAL A 60 -1.46 -7.38 8.17
CA VAL A 60 -2.55 -7.51 9.15
C VAL A 60 -2.80 -8.99 9.49
N TRP A 61 -2.85 -9.86 8.48
CA TRP A 61 -3.04 -11.29 8.69
C TRP A 61 -1.92 -11.90 9.55
N TRP A 62 -0.66 -11.50 9.31
CA TRP A 62 0.46 -11.91 10.15
C TRP A 62 0.35 -11.40 11.59
N MET A 63 -0.15 -10.18 11.79
CA MET A 63 -0.40 -9.62 13.13
C MET A 63 -1.52 -10.34 13.89
N GLN A 64 -2.48 -10.94 13.18
CA GLN A 64 -3.62 -11.63 13.76
C GLN A 64 -3.39 -13.14 14.00
N LYS A 65 -2.31 -13.71 13.45
CA LYS A 65 -1.97 -15.12 13.69
C LYS A 65 -1.75 -15.38 15.19
N PRO A 66 -2.37 -16.44 15.75
CA PRO A 66 -2.19 -16.83 17.14
C PRO A 66 -0.72 -17.14 17.49
#